data_AF-A0A3B8IJ24-F1
#
_entry.id   AF-A0A3B8IJ24-F1
#
_cell.length_a   1.000
_cell.length_b   1.000
_cell.length_c   1.000
_cell.angle_alpha   90.00
_cell.angle_beta   90.00
_cell.angle_gamma   90.00
#
_symmetry.space_group_name_H-M   'P 1'
#
loop_
_entity.id
_entity.type
_entity.pdbx_description
1 polymer ?
#
loop_
_entity_poly.entity_id
_entity_poly.type
_entity_poly.pdbx_seq_one_letter_code
_entity_poly.pdbx_strand_id
1 'polypeptide(L)'
;MSTVDEVKSTDLPTYLSNLVNADQEVRQDRKYWTDAEAKAKVEAVDSANRVKLDSIITQYGYPGKSLVGDSISMYGALIIYHGGATYSEKYLDLIAEAYLKDELDEEYYTLVINGYFMETEGSHAIGFREGSEWYLDSEKAEYYRSILKKKKNE
;
A
#
# COMPACT_ATOMS: atom_id res chain seq x y z
N MET A 1 -13.18 1.40 26.35
CA MET A 1 -12.57 1.89 25.09
C MET A 1 -11.08 1.95 25.36
N SER A 2 -10.31 1.03 24.79
CA SER A 2 -8.86 0.96 25.01
C SER A 2 -8.21 2.10 24.23
N THR A 3 -7.42 2.92 24.92
CA THR A 3 -6.59 3.95 24.33
C THR A 3 -5.58 3.27 23.40
N VAL A 4 -5.67 3.53 22.10
CA VAL A 4 -4.52 3.28 21.22
C VAL A 4 -3.51 4.34 21.64
N ASP A 5 -2.39 3.93 22.23
CA ASP A 5 -1.34 4.84 22.65
C ASP A 5 -0.93 5.72 21.46
N GLU A 6 -1.00 7.04 21.64
CA GLU A 6 -0.68 8.02 20.60
C GLU A 6 0.80 7.88 20.23
N VAL A 7 1.08 7.36 19.03
CA VAL A 7 2.45 7.29 18.51
C VAL A 7 2.84 8.70 18.10
N LYS A 8 3.82 9.30 18.79
CA LYS A 8 4.32 10.63 18.44
C LYS A 8 4.93 10.61 17.03
N SER A 9 4.79 11.70 16.29
CA SER A 9 5.35 11.83 14.94
C SER A 9 6.87 11.57 14.88
N THR A 10 7.63 11.92 15.91
CA THR A 10 9.08 11.67 15.99
C THR A 10 9.45 10.19 16.05
N ASP A 11 8.54 9.34 16.53
CA ASP A 11 8.75 7.91 16.70
C ASP A 11 8.16 7.10 15.53
N LEU A 12 7.42 7.77 14.64
CA LEU A 12 6.69 7.15 13.55
C LEU A 12 7.57 6.38 12.54
N PRO A 13 8.78 6.86 12.16
CA PRO A 13 9.66 6.09 11.26
C PRO A 13 10.04 4.73 11.85
N THR A 14 10.43 4.70 13.13
CA THR A 14 10.78 3.49 13.86
C THR A 14 9.56 2.59 14.02
N TYR A 15 8.41 3.17 14.35
CA TYR A 15 7.17 2.44 14.52
C TYR A 15 6.76 1.71 13.23
N LEU A 16 6.70 2.41 12.09
CA LEU A 16 6.39 1.81 10.79
C LEU A 16 7.40 0.74 10.38
N SER A 17 8.70 0.98 10.63
CA SER A 17 9.73 -0.01 10.38
C SER A 17 9.49 -1.31 11.12
N ASN A 18 9.08 -1.24 12.39
CA ASN A 18 8.77 -2.43 13.17
C ASN A 18 7.54 -3.18 12.63
N LEU A 19 6.53 -2.47 12.11
CA LEU A 19 5.35 -3.11 11.52
C LEU A 19 5.71 -3.92 10.27
N VAL A 20 6.49 -3.32 9.37
CA VAL A 20 6.90 -3.97 8.12
C VAL A 20 7.92 -5.07 8.38
N ASN A 21 8.87 -4.88 9.29
CA ASN A 21 9.82 -5.95 9.64
C ASN A 21 9.10 -7.19 10.19
N ALA A 22 8.11 -7.00 11.07
CA ALA A 22 7.29 -8.12 11.57
C ALA A 22 6.51 -8.84 10.47
N ASP A 23 5.98 -8.09 9.49
CA ASP A 23 5.34 -8.65 8.28
C ASP A 23 6.33 -9.44 7.42
N GLN A 24 7.51 -8.90 7.15
CA GLN A 24 8.51 -9.55 6.33
C GLN A 24 9.09 -10.80 7.00
N GLU A 25 9.28 -10.80 8.33
CA GLU A 25 9.74 -11.95 9.09
C GLU A 25 8.82 -13.16 8.93
N VAL A 26 7.50 -12.98 9.02
CA VAL A 26 6.56 -14.10 8.84
C VAL A 26 6.47 -14.58 7.38
N ARG A 27 6.79 -13.72 6.41
CA ARG A 27 6.82 -14.05 4.97
C ARG A 27 8.10 -14.74 4.52
N GLN A 28 9.19 -14.66 5.30
CA GLN A 28 10.43 -15.40 4.99
C GLN A 28 10.22 -16.92 5.05
N ASP A 29 9.23 -17.40 5.82
CA ASP A 29 8.82 -18.80 5.75
C ASP A 29 8.05 -19.07 4.46
N ARG A 30 8.75 -19.53 3.43
CA ARG A 30 8.17 -19.87 2.12
C ARG A 30 7.01 -20.87 2.20
N LYS A 31 6.84 -21.58 3.32
CA LYS A 31 5.68 -22.44 3.54
C LYS A 31 4.37 -21.68 3.52
N TYR A 32 4.33 -20.35 3.74
CA TYR A 32 3.08 -19.59 3.74
C TYR A 32 2.25 -19.76 2.46
N TRP A 33 2.89 -20.04 1.32
CA TRP A 33 2.22 -20.31 0.05
C TRP A 33 1.47 -21.65 0.01
N THR A 34 1.85 -22.60 0.86
CA THR A 34 1.41 -24.01 0.79
C THR A 34 0.85 -24.54 2.10
N ASP A 35 1.12 -23.88 3.22
CA ASP A 35 0.80 -24.32 4.58
C ASP A 35 -0.21 -23.35 5.22
N ALA A 36 -1.32 -23.91 5.70
CA ALA A 36 -2.42 -23.13 6.24
C ALA A 36 -2.07 -22.41 7.55
N GLU A 37 -1.19 -22.98 8.38
CA GLU A 37 -0.78 -22.36 9.65
C GLU A 37 0.16 -21.18 9.38
N ALA A 38 1.12 -21.34 8.48
CA ALA A 38 2.00 -20.27 8.04
C ALA A 38 1.19 -19.15 7.37
N LYS A 39 0.20 -19.48 6.53
CA LYS A 39 -0.72 -18.49 5.94
C LYS A 39 -1.51 -17.73 7.02
N ALA A 40 -2.06 -18.42 8.01
CA ALA A 40 -2.80 -17.78 9.10
C ALA A 40 -1.93 -16.84 9.94
N LYS A 41 -0.63 -17.13 10.11
CA LYS A 41 0.33 -16.22 10.78
C LYS A 41 0.52 -14.93 10.00
N VAL A 42 0.68 -15.01 8.68
CA VAL A 42 0.79 -13.84 7.80
C VAL A 42 -0.50 -13.01 7.87
N GLU A 43 -1.66 -13.64 7.72
CA GLU A 43 -2.96 -12.94 7.77
C GLU A 43 -3.20 -12.23 9.12
N ALA A 44 -2.75 -12.83 10.23
CA ALA A 44 -2.84 -12.22 11.56
C ALA A 44 -1.97 -10.96 11.67
N VAL A 45 -0.74 -10.98 11.14
CA VAL A 45 0.15 -9.82 11.13
C VAL A 45 -0.38 -8.72 10.20
N ASP A 46 -0.83 -9.08 9.00
CA ASP A 46 -1.46 -8.14 8.07
C ASP A 46 -2.66 -7.44 8.72
N SER A 47 -3.54 -8.21 9.37
CA SER A 47 -4.71 -7.64 10.05
C SER A 47 -4.32 -6.69 11.18
N ALA A 48 -3.30 -7.00 11.97
CA ALA A 48 -2.83 -6.12 13.04
C ALA A 48 -2.19 -4.84 12.46
N ASN A 49 -1.44 -4.95 11.37
CA ASN A 49 -0.80 -3.81 10.72
C ASN A 49 -1.82 -2.86 10.08
N ARG A 50 -2.89 -3.37 9.47
CA ARG A 50 -3.99 -2.55 8.94
C ARG A 50 -4.61 -1.64 10.01
N VAL A 51 -4.91 -2.19 11.19
CA VAL A 51 -5.51 -1.41 12.31
C VAL A 51 -4.58 -0.28 12.77
N LYS A 52 -3.27 -0.56 12.82
CA LYS A 52 -2.26 0.44 13.21
C LYS A 52 -2.09 1.50 12.14
N LEU A 53 -2.02 1.10 10.87
CA LEU A 53 -1.92 2.05 9.75
C LEU A 53 -3.18 2.92 9.65
N ASP A 54 -4.37 2.35 9.83
CA ASP A 54 -5.62 3.11 9.89
C ASP A 54 -5.54 4.24 10.93
N SER A 55 -4.97 3.94 12.09
CA SER A 55 -4.79 4.91 13.18
C SER A 55 -3.79 6.00 12.80
N ILE A 56 -2.65 5.63 12.20
CA ILE A 56 -1.64 6.57 11.70
C ILE A 56 -2.25 7.50 10.64
N ILE A 57 -2.97 6.95 9.66
CA ILE A 57 -3.57 7.72 8.58
C ILE A 57 -4.65 8.66 9.12
N THR A 58 -5.45 8.21 10.08
CA THR A 58 -6.45 9.06 10.73
C THR A 58 -5.82 10.28 11.43
N GLN A 59 -4.64 10.10 12.02
CA GLN A 59 -3.98 11.13 12.80
C GLN A 59 -3.11 12.07 11.95
N TYR A 60 -2.39 11.53 10.96
CA TYR A 60 -1.32 12.23 10.25
C TYR A 60 -1.51 12.30 8.73
N GLY A 61 -2.51 11.61 8.17
CA GLY A 61 -2.59 11.37 6.74
C GLY A 61 -1.60 10.28 6.29
N TYR A 62 -1.32 10.21 4.99
CA TYR A 62 -0.34 9.24 4.47
C TYR A 62 1.04 9.49 5.11
N PRO A 63 1.71 8.46 5.69
CA PRO A 63 3.04 8.62 6.26
C PRO A 63 4.10 8.73 5.15
N GLY A 64 4.10 9.86 4.47
CA GLY A 64 4.98 10.16 3.35
C GLY A 64 6.38 10.61 3.76
N LYS A 65 7.22 10.87 2.77
CA LYS A 65 8.62 11.32 2.92
C LYS A 65 8.78 12.49 3.90
N SER A 66 7.89 13.48 3.86
CA SER A 66 7.99 14.64 4.76
C SER A 66 7.78 14.28 6.24
N LEU A 67 7.05 13.19 6.52
CA LEU A 67 6.75 12.75 7.87
C LEU A 67 7.74 11.69 8.37
N VAL A 68 8.13 10.74 7.51
CA VAL A 68 8.90 9.56 7.92
C VAL A 68 10.25 9.37 7.23
N GLY A 69 10.58 10.25 6.28
CA GLY A 69 11.78 10.19 5.46
C GLY A 69 11.65 9.26 4.26
N ASP A 70 12.51 9.50 3.27
CA ASP A 70 12.48 8.80 1.97
C ASP A 70 12.50 7.28 2.11
N SER A 71 13.40 6.76 2.95
CA SER A 71 13.62 5.32 3.12
C SER A 71 12.47 4.57 3.79
N ILE A 72 11.49 5.27 4.36
CA ILE A 72 10.38 4.67 5.13
C ILE A 72 9.02 4.97 4.48
N SER A 73 8.95 5.99 3.63
CA SER A 73 7.71 6.48 2.99
C SER A 73 6.92 5.39 2.24
N MET A 74 7.57 4.31 1.81
CA MET A 74 6.93 3.20 1.14
C MET A 74 6.19 2.21 2.04
N TYR A 75 6.46 2.22 3.35
CA TYR A 75 5.90 1.21 4.28
C TYR A 75 4.38 1.30 4.42
N GLY A 76 3.80 2.50 4.32
CA GLY A 76 2.35 2.65 4.25
C GLY A 76 1.75 1.92 3.04
N ALA A 77 2.33 2.12 1.85
CA ALA A 77 1.89 1.47 0.62
C ALA A 77 2.02 -0.06 0.68
N LEU A 78 3.08 -0.61 1.27
CA LEU A 78 3.26 -2.05 1.44
C LEU A 78 2.16 -2.68 2.31
N ILE A 79 1.84 -2.04 3.44
CA ILE A 79 0.77 -2.52 4.34
C ILE A 79 -0.60 -2.43 3.64
N ILE A 80 -0.84 -1.38 2.85
CA ILE A 80 -2.08 -1.23 2.06
C ILE A 80 -2.19 -2.36 1.04
N TYR A 81 -1.13 -2.60 0.25
CA TYR A 81 -1.06 -3.67 -0.74
C TYR A 81 -1.31 -5.05 -0.13
N HIS A 82 -0.65 -5.38 0.99
CA HIS A 82 -0.88 -6.67 1.70
C HIS A 82 -2.28 -6.80 2.32
N GLY A 83 -3.01 -5.69 2.47
CA GLY A 83 -4.39 -5.71 2.95
C GLY A 83 -5.41 -6.30 1.94
N GLY A 84 -4.99 -6.55 0.70
CA GLY A 84 -5.85 -7.03 -0.38
C GLY A 84 -6.77 -5.95 -0.95
N ALA A 85 -7.58 -6.31 -1.95
CA ALA A 85 -8.38 -5.38 -2.73
C ALA A 85 -9.32 -4.51 -1.89
N THR A 86 -10.09 -5.09 -0.97
CA THR A 86 -11.06 -4.33 -0.16
C THR A 86 -10.38 -3.28 0.72
N TYR A 87 -9.21 -3.58 1.26
CA TYR A 87 -8.47 -2.61 2.06
C TYR A 87 -7.75 -1.58 1.19
N SER A 88 -7.16 -2.02 0.07
CA SER A 88 -6.51 -1.13 -0.89
C SER A 88 -7.49 -0.11 -1.46
N GLU A 89 -8.72 -0.52 -1.77
CA GLU A 89 -9.78 0.35 -2.31
C GLU A 89 -10.04 1.58 -1.45
N LYS A 90 -10.03 1.41 -0.11
CA LYS A 90 -10.21 2.49 0.86
C LYS A 90 -9.16 3.60 0.72
N TYR A 91 -7.98 3.28 0.17
CA TYR A 91 -6.80 4.15 0.18
C TYR A 91 -6.26 4.51 -1.21
N LEU A 92 -6.88 4.08 -2.31
CA LEU A 92 -6.36 4.34 -3.67
C LEU A 92 -6.18 5.84 -3.94
N ASP A 93 -7.16 6.67 -3.55
CA ASP A 93 -7.09 8.12 -3.75
C ASP A 93 -6.02 8.78 -2.88
N LEU A 94 -5.85 8.32 -1.64
CA LEU A 94 -4.80 8.79 -0.74
C LEU A 94 -3.40 8.44 -1.27
N ILE A 95 -3.24 7.23 -1.81
CA ILE A 95 -2.00 6.77 -2.45
C ILE A 95 -1.69 7.60 -3.70
N ALA A 96 -2.71 7.91 -4.50
CA ALA A 96 -2.56 8.78 -5.66
C ALA A 96 -2.16 10.21 -5.28
N GLU A 97 -2.76 10.76 -4.21
CA GLU A 97 -2.41 12.08 -3.68
C GLU A 97 -0.96 12.11 -3.15
N ALA A 98 -0.55 11.08 -2.40
CA ALA A 98 0.82 10.97 -1.90
C ALA A 98 1.83 10.93 -3.05
N TYR A 99 1.56 10.16 -4.10
CA TYR A 99 2.41 10.12 -5.29
C TYR A 99 2.49 11.48 -6.00
N LEU A 100 1.35 12.15 -6.19
CA LEU A 100 1.31 13.48 -6.82
C LEU A 100 2.14 14.52 -6.04
N LYS A 101 2.17 14.43 -4.70
CA LYS A 101 2.92 15.33 -3.82
C LYS A 101 4.38 14.94 -3.59
N ASP A 102 4.90 13.94 -4.31
CA ASP A 102 6.26 13.38 -4.11
C ASP A 102 6.48 12.74 -2.74
N GLU A 103 5.40 12.43 -2.01
CA GLU A 103 5.40 11.78 -0.71
C GLU A 103 5.53 10.25 -0.81
N LEU A 104 5.38 9.70 -2.01
CA LEU A 104 5.50 8.27 -2.32
C LEU A 104 6.12 8.09 -3.72
N ASP A 105 7.02 7.12 -3.87
CA ASP A 105 7.65 6.82 -5.16
C ASP A 105 6.70 6.09 -6.13
N GLU A 106 6.94 6.28 -7.44
CA GLU A 106 6.12 5.72 -8.53
C GLU A 106 5.94 4.20 -8.45
N GLU A 107 6.99 3.48 -8.05
CA GLU A 107 6.97 2.03 -7.93
C GLU A 107 5.87 1.57 -6.96
N TYR A 108 5.78 2.19 -5.79
CA TYR A 108 4.83 1.83 -4.75
C TYR A 108 3.42 2.32 -5.03
N TYR A 109 3.29 3.46 -5.70
CA TYR A 109 2.02 3.88 -6.29
C TYR A 109 1.50 2.81 -7.25
N THR A 110 2.32 2.42 -8.23
CA THR A 110 1.96 1.43 -9.25
C THR A 110 1.65 0.07 -8.64
N LEU A 111 2.41 -0.35 -7.63
CA LEU A 111 2.21 -1.61 -6.90
C LEU A 111 0.81 -1.71 -6.30
N VAL A 112 0.38 -0.70 -5.54
CA VAL A 112 -0.95 -0.73 -4.88
C VAL A 112 -2.06 -0.69 -5.92
N ILE A 113 -1.97 0.20 -6.91
CA ILE A 113 -3.00 0.33 -7.94
C ILE A 113 -3.16 -0.98 -8.73
N ASN A 114 -2.06 -1.54 -9.23
CA ASN A 114 -2.12 -2.79 -9.99
C ASN A 114 -2.53 -3.98 -9.13
N GLY A 115 -2.10 -4.04 -7.86
CA GLY A 115 -2.53 -5.07 -6.92
C GLY A 115 -4.05 -5.11 -6.75
N TYR A 116 -4.66 -3.93 -6.53
CA TYR A 116 -6.12 -3.81 -6.47
C TYR A 116 -6.80 -4.34 -7.74
N PHE A 117 -6.42 -3.86 -8.91
CA PHE A 117 -7.07 -4.24 -10.16
C PHE A 117 -6.82 -5.69 -10.57
N MET A 118 -5.66 -6.26 -10.23
CA MET A 118 -5.39 -7.67 -10.45
C MET A 118 -6.32 -8.56 -9.63
N GLU A 119 -6.60 -8.19 -8.38
CA GLU A 119 -7.51 -8.95 -7.52
C GLU A 119 -8.99 -8.77 -7.90
N THR A 120 -9.40 -7.58 -8.33
CA THR A 120 -10.82 -7.31 -8.63
C THR A 120 -11.22 -7.60 -10.07
N GLU A 121 -10.33 -7.34 -11.04
CA GLU A 121 -10.60 -7.41 -12.48
C GLU A 121 -9.74 -8.45 -13.21
N GLY A 122 -8.74 -9.04 -12.54
CA GLY A 122 -7.82 -9.99 -13.17
C GLY A 122 -6.85 -9.36 -14.17
N SER A 123 -6.70 -8.04 -14.18
CA SER A 123 -5.86 -7.31 -15.14
C SER A 123 -5.19 -6.07 -14.51
N HIS A 124 -4.22 -5.47 -15.20
CA HIS A 124 -3.46 -4.34 -14.68
C HIS A 124 -3.99 -3.01 -15.22
N ALA A 125 -4.06 -1.99 -14.35
CA ALA A 125 -4.36 -0.64 -14.81
C ALA A 125 -3.14 0.02 -15.47
N ILE A 126 -1.94 -0.14 -14.92
CA ILE A 126 -0.74 0.64 -15.27
C ILE A 126 0.36 -0.26 -15.83
N GLY A 127 1.13 0.25 -16.79
CA GLY A 127 2.36 -0.38 -17.29
C GLY A 127 2.21 -1.23 -18.57
N PHE A 128 0.98 -1.36 -19.09
CA PHE A 128 0.68 -2.14 -20.29
C PHE A 128 0.18 -1.26 -21.43
N ARG A 129 0.42 -1.71 -22.67
CA ARG A 129 -0.04 -1.01 -23.88
C ARG A 129 -1.53 -1.22 -24.07
N GLU A 130 -2.23 -0.17 -24.49
CA GLU A 130 -3.64 -0.24 -24.90
C GLU A 130 -3.87 -1.35 -25.94
N GLY A 131 -4.95 -2.11 -25.75
CA GLY A 131 -5.32 -3.26 -26.56
C GLY A 131 -4.49 -4.55 -26.31
N SER A 132 -3.60 -4.55 -25.32
CA SER A 132 -2.96 -5.81 -24.86
C SER A 132 -3.86 -6.59 -23.91
N GLU A 133 -3.63 -7.90 -23.78
CA GLU A 133 -4.40 -8.80 -22.90
C GLU A 133 -4.43 -8.34 -21.43
N TRP A 134 -3.34 -7.74 -20.96
CA TRP A 134 -3.17 -7.28 -19.58
C TRP A 134 -3.49 -5.80 -19.37
N TYR A 135 -4.10 -5.16 -20.37
CA TYR A 135 -4.57 -3.78 -20.27
C TYR A 135 -6.00 -3.74 -19.79
N LEU A 136 -6.21 -3.14 -18.62
CA LEU A 136 -7.56 -2.89 -18.13
C LEU A 136 -8.13 -1.61 -18.74
N ASP A 137 -9.23 -1.75 -19.46
CA ASP A 137 -9.99 -0.64 -20.07
C ASP A 137 -11.25 -0.35 -19.25
N SER A 138 -11.08 0.39 -18.15
CA SER A 138 -12.18 0.87 -17.31
C SER A 138 -11.94 2.34 -16.92
N GLU A 139 -13.02 3.10 -16.68
CA GLU A 139 -12.91 4.51 -16.27
C GLU A 139 -12.03 4.68 -15.03
N LYS A 140 -12.15 3.77 -14.04
CA LYS A 140 -11.35 3.80 -12.82
C LYS A 140 -9.87 3.52 -13.10
N ALA A 141 -9.57 2.55 -13.98
CA ALA A 141 -8.19 2.26 -14.36
C ALA A 141 -7.56 3.41 -15.16
N GLU A 142 -8.33 4.03 -16.07
CA GLU A 142 -7.84 5.19 -16.83
C GLU A 142 -7.62 6.40 -15.93
N TYR A 143 -8.47 6.62 -14.92
CA TYR A 143 -8.27 7.67 -13.93
C TYR A 143 -6.90 7.54 -13.25
N TYR A 144 -6.57 6.39 -12.66
CA TYR A 144 -5.27 6.20 -12.00
C TYR A 144 -4.10 6.20 -13.00
N ARG A 145 -4.25 5.66 -14.22
CA ARG A 145 -3.24 5.85 -15.28
C ARG A 145 -2.98 7.32 -15.62
N SER A 146 -4.03 8.13 -15.67
CA SER A 146 -3.93 9.54 -16.05
C SER A 146 -3.10 10.35 -15.05
N ILE A 147 -3.15 9.99 -13.77
CA ILE A 147 -2.34 10.59 -12.70
C ILE A 147 -0.84 10.37 -12.97
N LEU A 148 -0.46 9.14 -13.34
CA LEU A 148 0.91 8.82 -13.74
C LEU A 148 1.36 9.62 -14.97
N LYS A 149 0.51 9.67 -16.01
CA LYS A 149 0.80 10.42 -17.23
C LYS A 149 0.99 11.91 -16.94
N LYS A 150 0.15 12.48 -16.05
CA LYS A 150 0.22 13.90 -15.68
C LYS A 150 1.55 14.24 -15.01
N LYS A 151 1.95 13.49 -13.97
CA LYS A 151 3.19 13.75 -13.23
C LYS A 151 4.45 13.64 -14.11
N LYS A 152 4.45 12.73 -15.10
CA LYS A 152 5.59 12.57 -16.05
C LYS A 152 5.75 13.73 -17.04
N ASN A 153 4.73 14.57 -17.19
CA ASN A 153 4.73 15.71 -18.10
C ASN A 153 4.92 17.06 -17.36
N GLU A 154 5.13 17.04 -16.05
CA GLU A 154 5.51 18.19 -15.21
C GLU A 154 7.04 18.35 -15.15
#